data_AF-A0A847A813-F1
#
_entry.id   AF-A0A847A813-F1
#
_cell.length_a   1.000
_cell.length_b   1.000
_cell.length_c   1.000
_cell.angle_alpha   90.00
_cell.angle_beta   90.00
_cell.angle_gamma   90.00
#
_symmetry.space_group_name_H-M   'P 1'
#
loop_
_entity.id
_entity.type
_entity.pdbx_description
1 polymer ?
#
loop_
_entity_poly.entity_id
_entity_poly.type
_entity_poly.pdbx_seq_one_letter_code
_entity_poly.pdbx_strand_id
1 'polypeptide(L)'
;FIVTITLKASGTADFLAALPRVTGIHAPESAFMIAFDGKRTMGSARIDLPEMNAGWEDDVKDLHVMQWLGTFAELGERFGRVAVVFYTDDVLTDTPDDNRYVQLAAMLALRLRRIGVKIVDTCVVGADGWVGLLAEKLELRSLSEITESNLHEAGQQLPSIEEWRESHPGHTTNTREQMLAMVEEQLQPVS
;
A
#
# COMPACT_ATOMS: atom_id res chain seq x y z
N PHE A 1 -14.94 -24.55 15.46
CA PHE A 1 -15.53 -23.25 15.09
C PHE A 1 -14.40 -22.33 14.68
N ILE A 2 -14.36 -21.86 13.44
CA ILE A 2 -13.42 -20.81 13.02
C ILE A 2 -14.08 -19.48 13.37
N VAL A 3 -13.46 -18.71 14.26
CA VAL A 3 -13.90 -17.34 14.56
C VAL A 3 -13.23 -16.44 13.53
N THR A 4 -14.00 -15.85 12.62
CA THR A 4 -13.47 -14.84 11.70
C THR A 4 -13.68 -13.46 12.31
N ILE A 5 -12.59 -12.80 12.71
CA ILE A 5 -12.63 -11.41 13.15
C ILE A 5 -12.78 -10.53 11.91
N THR A 6 -13.84 -9.73 11.84
CA THR A 6 -14.03 -8.73 10.77
C THR A 6 -13.73 -7.34 11.33
N LEU A 7 -12.66 -6.73 10.86
CA LEU A 7 -12.34 -5.33 11.13
C LEU A 7 -13.17 -4.45 10.19
N LYS A 8 -13.88 -3.45 10.74
CA LYS A 8 -14.72 -2.53 9.95
C LYS A 8 -14.15 -1.12 10.03
N ALA A 9 -13.44 -0.72 8.97
CA ALA A 9 -12.98 0.66 8.83
C ALA A 9 -14.11 1.56 8.34
N SER A 10 -14.26 2.74 8.95
CA SER A 10 -15.24 3.75 8.53
C SER A 10 -14.65 4.83 7.61
N GLY A 11 -13.32 4.90 7.50
CA GLY A 11 -12.58 5.79 6.62
C GLY A 11 -11.10 5.42 6.54
N THR A 12 -10.31 6.28 5.89
CA THR A 12 -8.88 6.04 5.63
C THR A 12 -8.06 5.86 6.92
N ALA A 13 -8.27 6.70 7.93
CA ALA A 13 -7.54 6.59 9.21
C ALA A 13 -7.79 5.24 9.90
N ASP A 14 -9.04 4.77 9.93
CA ASP A 14 -9.39 3.45 10.46
C ASP A 14 -8.76 2.32 9.62
N PHE A 15 -8.76 2.46 8.30
CA PHE A 15 -8.15 1.48 7.41
C PHE A 15 -6.64 1.38 7.64
N LEU A 16 -5.96 2.53 7.75
CA LEU A 16 -4.54 2.62 8.09
C LEU A 16 -4.26 2.04 9.48
N ALA A 17 -5.13 2.27 10.46
CA ALA A 17 -4.99 1.71 11.80
C ALA A 17 -5.15 0.19 11.83
N ALA A 18 -6.00 -0.37 10.97
CA ALA A 18 -6.19 -1.81 10.81
C ALA A 18 -5.12 -2.48 9.94
N LEU A 19 -4.43 -1.72 9.08
CA LEU A 19 -3.52 -2.24 8.07
C LEU A 19 -2.42 -3.16 8.62
N PRO A 20 -1.76 -2.85 9.76
CA PRO A 20 -0.73 -3.73 10.32
C PRO A 20 -1.24 -5.14 10.66
N ARG A 21 -2.52 -5.27 11.02
CA ARG A 21 -3.18 -6.58 11.23
C ARG A 21 -3.53 -7.29 9.93
N VAL A 22 -3.78 -6.53 8.85
CA VAL A 22 -4.07 -7.08 7.51
C VAL A 22 -2.80 -7.59 6.85
N THR A 23 -1.69 -6.87 6.98
CA THR A 23 -0.41 -7.20 6.33
C THR A 23 0.46 -8.13 7.18
N GLY A 24 0.28 -8.11 8.50
CA GLY A 24 1.07 -8.90 9.45
C GLY A 24 2.54 -8.47 9.56
N ILE A 25 2.90 -7.30 9.03
CA ILE A 25 4.27 -6.77 9.03
C ILE A 25 4.29 -5.27 9.23
N HIS A 26 5.39 -4.79 9.81
CA HIS A 26 5.78 -3.38 9.74
C HIS A 26 6.93 -3.22 8.74
N ALA A 27 6.74 -2.32 7.79
CA ALA A 27 7.60 -2.21 6.62
C ALA A 27 7.73 -0.74 6.20
N PRO A 28 8.74 -0.02 6.72
CA PRO A 28 9.04 1.31 6.20
C PRO A 28 9.49 1.23 4.73
N GLU A 29 9.46 2.36 4.03
CA GLU A 29 9.88 2.49 2.62
C GLU A 29 9.21 1.46 1.69
N SER A 30 7.89 1.31 1.84
CA SER A 30 7.12 0.27 1.17
C SER A 30 5.79 0.77 0.64
N ALA A 31 5.37 0.25 -0.50
CA ALA A 31 4.00 0.33 -0.96
C ALA A 31 3.29 -1.02 -0.75
N PHE A 32 2.10 -0.95 -0.16
CA PHE A 32 1.18 -2.06 -0.02
C PHE A 32 0.03 -1.94 -1.02
N MET A 33 -0.30 -3.05 -1.66
CA MET A 33 -1.54 -3.22 -2.40
C MET A 33 -2.41 -4.21 -1.66
N ILE A 34 -3.62 -3.80 -1.26
CA ILE A 34 -4.57 -4.62 -0.52
C ILE A 34 -5.70 -4.97 -1.46
N ALA A 35 -5.87 -6.26 -1.75
CA ALA A 35 -6.89 -6.76 -2.67
C ALA A 35 -8.24 -6.95 -1.96
N PHE A 36 -9.35 -6.65 -2.64
CA PHE A 36 -10.70 -6.76 -2.09
C PHE A 36 -11.65 -7.57 -2.98
N ASP A 37 -12.41 -8.46 -2.35
CA ASP A 37 -13.68 -8.98 -2.89
C ASP A 37 -14.85 -8.30 -2.18
N GLY A 38 -15.53 -7.42 -2.91
CA GLY A 38 -16.57 -6.56 -2.38
C GLY A 38 -16.07 -5.67 -1.22
N LYS A 39 -16.40 -6.07 0.01
CA LYS A 39 -16.06 -5.37 1.27
C LYS A 39 -15.01 -6.11 2.11
N ARG A 40 -14.50 -7.25 1.66
CA ARG A 40 -13.55 -8.08 2.42
C ARG A 40 -12.18 -8.03 1.75
N THR A 41 -11.12 -7.97 2.54
CA THR A 41 -9.74 -8.12 2.07
C THR A 41 -9.50 -9.58 1.67
N MET A 42 -8.88 -9.81 0.51
CA MET A 42 -8.48 -11.14 0.05
C MET A 42 -7.02 -11.45 0.36
N GLY A 43 -6.19 -10.41 0.41
CA GLY A 43 -4.75 -10.53 0.61
C GLY A 43 -4.08 -9.20 0.37
N SER A 44 -2.75 -9.19 0.49
CA SER A 44 -1.93 -8.01 0.23
C SER A 44 -0.61 -8.37 -0.43
N ALA A 45 -0.11 -7.48 -1.27
CA ALA A 45 1.26 -7.49 -1.76
C ALA A 45 2.02 -6.29 -1.20
N ARG A 46 3.30 -6.49 -0.87
CA ARG A 46 4.24 -5.43 -0.49
C ARG A 46 5.31 -5.32 -1.56
N ILE A 47 5.62 -4.10 -1.97
CA ILE A 47 6.71 -3.80 -2.90
C ILE A 47 7.52 -2.66 -2.29
N ASP A 48 8.84 -2.79 -2.34
CA ASP A 48 9.76 -1.72 -1.90
C ASP A 48 9.52 -0.45 -2.73
N LEU A 49 9.58 0.72 -2.11
CA LEU A 49 9.50 1.96 -2.87
C LEU A 49 10.73 2.10 -3.77
N PRO A 50 10.57 2.65 -5.00
CA PRO A 50 11.74 2.93 -5.82
C PRO A 50 12.55 4.04 -5.15
N GLU A 51 13.88 3.95 -5.27
CA GLU A 51 14.74 5.08 -4.92
C GLU A 51 14.37 6.28 -5.80
N MET A 52 14.05 7.41 -5.17
CA MET A 52 13.69 8.64 -5.85
C MET A 52 14.87 9.62 -5.81
N ASN A 53 15.07 10.35 -6.90
CA ASN A 53 16.08 11.38 -7.05
C ASN A 53 15.66 12.68 -6.34
N ALA A 54 16.48 13.72 -6.48
CA ALA A 54 16.24 15.02 -5.84
C ALA A 54 15.02 15.79 -6.41
N GLY A 55 14.39 15.32 -7.49
CA GLY A 55 13.26 16.02 -8.11
C GLY A 55 12.37 15.11 -8.96
N TRP A 56 11.06 15.31 -8.82
CA TRP A 56 10.03 14.52 -9.49
C TRP A 56 10.14 14.49 -11.03
N GLU A 57 10.52 15.60 -11.65
CA GLU A 57 10.65 15.68 -13.11
C GLU A 57 11.70 14.72 -13.68
N ASP A 58 12.70 14.37 -12.87
CA ASP A 58 13.70 13.38 -13.22
C ASP A 58 13.19 11.97 -12.90
N ASP A 59 12.51 11.79 -11.77
CA ASP A 59 11.92 10.50 -11.36
C ASP A 59 10.92 9.95 -12.35
N VAL A 60 10.06 10.79 -12.93
CA VAL A 60 9.09 10.33 -13.94
C VAL A 60 9.73 9.98 -15.28
N LYS A 61 11.00 10.31 -15.50
CA LYS A 61 11.76 9.86 -16.67
C LYS A 61 12.63 8.66 -16.35
N ASP A 62 12.79 8.33 -15.07
CA ASP A 62 13.58 7.20 -14.61
C ASP A 62 12.91 5.88 -15.04
N LEU A 63 13.69 5.02 -15.68
CA LEU A 63 13.23 3.74 -16.18
C LEU A 63 12.81 2.80 -15.03
N HIS A 64 13.50 2.83 -13.89
CA HIS A 64 13.18 2.01 -12.73
C HIS A 64 11.84 2.41 -12.12
N VAL A 65 11.56 3.72 -11.98
CA VAL A 65 10.26 4.23 -11.51
C VAL A 65 9.14 3.80 -12.46
N MET A 66 9.37 3.89 -13.78
CA MET A 66 8.38 3.48 -14.78
C MET A 66 8.12 1.97 -14.81
N GLN A 67 9.16 1.16 -14.63
CA GLN A 67 9.07 -0.29 -14.49
C GLN A 67 8.34 -0.68 -13.20
N TRP A 68 8.64 0.02 -12.09
CA TRP A 68 7.97 -0.16 -10.82
C TRP A 68 6.47 0.12 -10.94
N LEU A 69 6.09 1.26 -11.52
CA LEU A 69 4.69 1.60 -11.81
C LEU A 69 4.00 0.58 -12.72
N GLY A 70 4.72 0.03 -13.70
CA GLY A 70 4.21 -1.01 -14.59
C GLY A 70 3.90 -2.31 -13.87
N THR A 71 4.83 -2.75 -13.03
CA THR A 71 4.66 -3.95 -12.19
C THR A 71 3.50 -3.78 -11.21
N PHE A 72 3.42 -2.64 -10.53
CA PHE A 72 2.36 -2.35 -9.58
C PHE A 72 0.98 -2.28 -10.28
N ALA A 73 0.91 -1.69 -11.49
CA ALA A 73 -0.31 -1.64 -12.27
C ALA A 73 -0.80 -3.03 -12.71
N GLU A 74 0.10 -3.92 -13.12
CA GLU A 74 -0.25 -5.29 -13.50
C GLU A 74 -0.80 -6.11 -12.33
N LEU A 75 -0.22 -5.96 -11.13
CA LEU A 75 -0.78 -6.56 -9.92
C LEU A 75 -2.20 -6.06 -9.66
N GLY A 76 -2.40 -4.74 -9.76
CA GLY A 76 -3.71 -4.13 -9.57
C GLY A 76 -4.75 -4.65 -10.55
N GLU A 77 -4.37 -4.85 -11.82
CA GLU A 77 -5.23 -5.42 -12.86
C GLU A 77 -5.73 -6.81 -12.47
N ARG A 78 -4.84 -7.67 -11.94
CA ARG A 78 -5.18 -9.03 -11.51
C ARG A 78 -6.13 -9.05 -10.32
N PHE A 79 -5.95 -8.14 -9.36
CA PHE A 79 -6.86 -8.03 -8.22
C PHE A 79 -8.18 -7.33 -8.56
N GLY A 80 -8.20 -6.45 -9.56
CA GLY A 80 -9.38 -5.72 -10.05
C GLY A 80 -9.97 -4.67 -9.11
N ARG A 81 -9.88 -4.87 -7.78
CA ARG A 81 -10.31 -3.91 -6.74
C ARG A 81 -9.28 -3.86 -5.61
N VAL A 82 -8.68 -2.70 -5.39
CA VAL A 82 -7.53 -2.56 -4.48
C VAL A 82 -7.57 -1.28 -3.65
N ALA A 83 -6.97 -1.30 -2.46
CA ALA A 83 -6.45 -0.10 -1.81
C ALA A 83 -4.92 -0.07 -1.95
N VAL A 84 -4.34 1.13 -2.02
CA VAL A 84 -2.89 1.30 -2.11
C VAL A 84 -2.40 2.21 -0.99
N VAL A 85 -1.38 1.77 -0.24
CA VAL A 85 -0.83 2.52 0.89
C VAL A 85 0.68 2.59 0.77
N PHE A 86 1.23 3.80 0.74
CA PHE A 86 2.66 4.03 0.79
C PHE A 86 3.07 4.36 2.23
N TYR A 87 4.13 3.72 2.71
CA TYR A 87 4.84 4.08 3.93
C TYR A 87 6.23 4.58 3.56
N THR A 88 6.58 5.76 4.06
CA THR A 88 7.90 6.35 3.87
C THR A 88 8.31 7.10 5.14
N ASP A 89 9.61 7.19 5.37
CA ASP A 89 10.22 8.03 6.40
C ASP A 89 10.33 9.49 5.94
N ASP A 90 9.95 9.80 4.69
CA ASP A 90 9.82 11.17 4.21
C ASP A 90 8.81 11.97 5.04
N VAL A 91 9.17 13.24 5.25
CA VAL A 91 8.30 14.26 5.80
C VAL A 91 7.42 14.82 4.67
N LEU A 92 6.12 14.98 4.92
CA LEU A 92 5.11 15.36 3.92
C LEU A 92 4.74 16.87 3.93
N THR A 93 5.38 17.69 4.76
CA THR A 93 4.82 18.99 5.21
C THR A 93 4.64 20.10 4.15
N ASP A 94 3.63 20.95 4.46
CA ASP A 94 3.04 22.15 3.82
C ASP A 94 2.60 22.10 2.35
N THR A 95 3.23 21.30 1.50
CA THR A 95 2.79 21.08 0.12
C THR A 95 2.76 19.58 -0.20
N PRO A 96 1.73 18.85 0.27
CA PRO A 96 1.54 17.44 -0.07
C PRO A 96 1.65 17.16 -1.58
N ASP A 97 1.20 18.11 -2.40
CA ASP A 97 1.25 18.03 -3.86
C ASP A 97 2.66 17.98 -4.44
N ASP A 98 3.66 18.51 -3.72
CA ASP A 98 5.07 18.55 -4.14
C ASP A 98 5.88 17.37 -3.58
N ASN A 99 5.30 16.58 -2.68
CA ASN A 99 5.98 15.38 -2.16
C ASN A 99 6.04 14.30 -3.25
N ARG A 100 7.24 13.82 -3.54
CA ARG A 100 7.53 12.85 -4.62
C ARG A 100 6.78 11.53 -4.49
N TYR A 101 6.55 11.05 -3.27
CA TYR A 101 5.79 9.81 -3.06
C TYR A 101 4.28 10.02 -3.15
N VAL A 102 3.78 11.21 -2.78
CA VAL A 102 2.39 11.61 -3.05
C VAL A 102 2.15 11.69 -4.57
N GLN A 103 3.07 12.28 -5.32
CA GLN A 103 3.00 12.34 -6.78
C GLN A 103 3.09 10.96 -7.43
N LEU A 104 3.99 10.08 -6.93
CA LEU A 104 4.08 8.69 -7.37
C LEU A 104 2.79 7.90 -7.12
N ALA A 105 2.23 8.03 -5.91
CA ALA A 105 0.95 7.40 -5.56
C ALA A 105 -0.21 7.92 -6.43
N ALA A 106 -0.23 9.22 -6.73
CA ALA A 106 -1.21 9.82 -7.63
C ALA A 106 -1.08 9.31 -9.06
N MET A 107 0.15 9.18 -9.57
CA MET A 107 0.41 8.62 -10.89
C MET A 107 -0.02 7.14 -10.97
N LEU A 108 0.31 6.35 -9.95
CA LEU A 108 -0.12 4.97 -9.86
C LEU A 108 -1.64 4.85 -9.82
N ALA A 109 -2.32 5.63 -8.99
CA ALA A 109 -3.78 5.63 -8.90
C ALA A 109 -4.43 6.02 -10.23
N LEU A 110 -3.88 7.02 -10.94
CA LEU A 110 -4.34 7.37 -12.27
C LEU A 110 -4.15 6.22 -13.26
N ARG A 111 -2.99 5.55 -13.24
CA ARG A 111 -2.69 4.41 -14.12
C ARG A 111 -3.64 3.25 -13.86
N LEU A 112 -3.86 2.88 -12.60
CA LEU A 112 -4.81 1.84 -12.17
C LEU A 112 -6.23 2.14 -12.64
N ARG A 113 -6.72 3.37 -12.44
CA ARG A 113 -8.04 3.77 -12.94
C ARG A 113 -8.16 3.65 -14.46
N ARG A 114 -7.12 4.03 -15.21
CA ARG A 114 -7.11 3.96 -16.68
C ARG A 114 -7.21 2.54 -17.22
N ILE A 115 -6.70 1.55 -16.49
CA ILE A 115 -6.80 0.13 -16.84
C ILE A 115 -8.04 -0.55 -16.22
N GLY A 116 -8.96 0.21 -15.61
CA GLY A 116 -10.24 -0.29 -15.11
C GLY A 116 -10.22 -0.85 -13.68
N VAL A 117 -9.12 -0.71 -12.94
CA VAL A 117 -9.02 -1.17 -11.55
C VAL A 117 -9.83 -0.25 -10.64
N LYS A 118 -10.66 -0.84 -9.78
CA LYS A 118 -11.46 -0.14 -8.78
C LYS A 118 -10.62 0.20 -7.56
N ILE A 119 -10.31 1.46 -7.37
CA ILE A 119 -9.57 1.93 -6.19
C ILE A 119 -10.53 2.13 -5.02
N VAL A 120 -10.28 1.44 -3.91
CA VAL A 120 -10.97 1.58 -2.63
C VAL A 120 -10.42 2.78 -1.87
N ASP A 121 -9.11 2.86 -1.79
CA ASP A 121 -8.39 3.97 -1.17
C ASP A 121 -6.99 4.11 -1.78
N THR A 122 -6.40 5.30 -1.69
CA THR A 122 -4.98 5.54 -1.97
C THR A 122 -4.47 6.57 -0.99
N CYS A 123 -3.42 6.24 -0.26
CA CYS A 123 -2.84 7.15 0.72
C CYS A 123 -1.33 6.97 0.86
N VAL A 124 -0.68 8.02 1.36
CA VAL A 124 0.74 8.05 1.72
C VAL A 124 0.84 8.38 3.20
N VAL A 125 1.61 7.59 3.94
CA VAL A 125 1.94 7.79 5.34
C VAL A 125 3.42 8.13 5.41
N GLY A 126 3.74 9.33 5.88
CA GLY A 126 5.09 9.82 6.11
C GLY A 126 5.44 9.88 7.60
N ALA A 127 6.60 10.46 7.90
CA ALA A 127 7.08 10.60 9.27
C ALA A 127 6.27 11.59 10.13
N ASP A 128 5.61 12.57 9.51
CA ASP A 128 4.90 13.67 10.19
C ASP A 128 3.38 13.66 10.01
N GLY A 129 2.85 12.77 9.18
CA GLY A 129 1.42 12.74 8.87
C GLY A 129 1.07 11.74 7.77
N TRP A 130 -0.18 11.81 7.33
CA TRP A 130 -0.64 11.04 6.19
C TRP A 130 -1.51 11.89 5.26
N VAL A 131 -1.59 11.48 3.99
CA VAL A 131 -2.35 12.18 2.95
C VAL A 131 -3.22 11.15 2.22
N GLY A 132 -4.52 11.40 2.16
CA GLY A 132 -5.47 10.60 1.39
C GLY A 132 -5.69 11.19 -0.01
N LEU A 133 -5.50 10.40 -1.06
CA LEU A 133 -5.53 10.84 -2.46
C LEU A 133 -6.90 10.75 -3.12
N LEU A 134 -7.90 10.17 -2.43
CA LEU A 134 -9.29 10.16 -2.89
C LEU A 134 -10.11 11.34 -2.34
N ALA A 135 -9.54 12.15 -1.45
CA ALA A 135 -10.18 13.36 -0.96
C ALA A 135 -10.28 14.43 -2.07
N GLU A 136 -11.25 15.33 -1.96
CA GLU A 136 -11.42 16.45 -2.89
C GLU A 136 -10.20 17.38 -2.89
N LYS A 137 -9.54 17.49 -1.74
CA LYS A 137 -8.34 18.27 -1.52
C LYS A 137 -7.30 17.42 -0.80
N LEU A 138 -6.05 17.50 -1.26
CA LEU A 138 -4.93 16.88 -0.57
C LEU A 138 -4.61 17.72 0.68
N GLU A 139 -4.76 17.10 1.83
CA GLU A 139 -4.51 17.72 3.12
C GLU A 139 -3.63 16.79 3.94
N LEU A 140 -2.62 17.37 4.59
CA LEU A 140 -1.83 16.65 5.58
C LEU A 140 -2.69 16.41 6.81
N ARG A 141 -2.86 15.15 7.18
CA ARG A 141 -3.64 14.68 8.31
C ARG A 141 -2.71 14.19 9.41
N SER A 142 -3.16 14.30 10.65
CA SER A 142 -2.35 13.93 11.81
C SER A 142 -2.20 12.41 11.92
N LEU A 143 -1.00 11.94 12.27
CA LEU A 143 -0.79 10.54 12.66
C LEU A 143 -1.64 10.13 13.88
N SER A 144 -2.04 11.10 14.71
CA SER A 144 -2.90 10.81 15.86
C SER A 144 -4.25 10.23 15.46
N GLU A 145 -4.77 10.58 14.27
CA GLU A 145 -6.02 10.00 13.75
C GLU A 145 -5.93 8.49 13.54
N ILE A 146 -4.74 7.97 13.23
CA ILE A 146 -4.48 6.53 13.07
C ILE A 146 -4.36 5.90 14.47
N THR A 147 -3.56 6.48 15.36
CA THR A 147 -3.28 5.91 16.69
C THR A 147 -4.48 5.96 17.64
N GLU A 148 -5.38 6.93 17.45
CA GLU A 148 -6.61 7.08 18.25
C GLU A 148 -7.77 6.22 17.72
N SER A 149 -7.63 5.59 16.55
CA SER A 149 -8.65 4.67 16.03
C SER A 149 -8.80 3.45 16.94
N ASN A 150 -10.04 3.01 17.15
CA ASN A 150 -10.33 1.76 17.89
C ASN A 150 -9.81 0.50 17.17
N LEU A 151 -9.42 0.61 15.89
CA LEU A 151 -8.80 -0.49 15.16
C LEU A 151 -7.29 -0.56 15.37
N HIS A 152 -6.69 0.50 15.93
CA HIS A 152 -5.28 0.53 16.30
C HIS A 152 -5.01 -0.43 17.46
N GLU A 153 -3.94 -1.20 17.35
CA GLU A 153 -3.46 -2.07 18.41
C GLU A 153 -2.16 -1.54 18.98
N ALA A 154 -2.27 -0.76 20.06
CA ALA A 154 -1.10 -0.25 20.75
C ALA A 154 -0.25 -1.42 21.28
N GLY A 155 1.05 -1.39 20.99
CA GLY A 155 2.00 -2.40 21.45
C GLY A 155 2.00 -3.71 20.66
N GLN A 156 1.32 -3.77 19.51
CA GLN A 156 1.46 -4.90 18.59
C GLN A 156 2.91 -5.00 18.12
N GLN A 157 3.58 -6.10 18.49
CA GLN A 157 4.93 -6.39 18.02
C GLN A 157 4.81 -7.15 16.69
N LEU A 158 4.99 -6.42 15.59
CA LEU A 158 5.07 -7.00 14.27
C LEU A 158 6.52 -7.31 13.92
N PRO A 159 6.78 -8.42 13.21
CA PRO A 159 8.12 -8.74 12.75
C PRO A 159 8.64 -7.64 11.82
N SER A 160 9.95 -7.43 11.85
CA SER A 160 10.63 -6.66 10.80
C SER A 160 10.46 -7.35 9.44
N ILE A 161 10.81 -6.65 8.36
CA ILE A 161 10.80 -7.26 7.03
C ILE A 161 11.74 -8.47 6.94
N GLU A 162 12.92 -8.40 7.56
CA GLU A 162 13.88 -9.50 7.60
C GLU A 162 13.31 -10.69 8.37
N GLU A 163 12.77 -10.46 9.57
CA GLU A 163 12.14 -11.51 10.39
C GLU A 163 10.95 -12.15 9.67
N TRP A 164 10.18 -11.36 8.93
CA TRP A 164 9.08 -11.87 8.13
C TRP A 164 9.56 -12.72 6.95
N ARG A 165 10.60 -12.28 6.24
CA ARG A 165 11.24 -13.03 5.13
C ARG A 165 11.78 -14.37 5.60
N GLU A 166 12.42 -14.41 6.76
CA GLU A 166 12.96 -15.63 7.37
C GLU A 166 11.85 -16.63 7.75
N SER A 167 10.72 -16.14 8.25
CA SER A 167 9.57 -16.97 8.65
C SER A 167 8.67 -17.41 7.49
N HIS A 168 8.76 -16.76 6.32
CA HIS A 168 7.92 -17.04 5.14
C HIS A 168 8.77 -17.28 3.88
N PRO A 169 9.61 -18.32 3.84
CA PRO A 169 10.43 -18.64 2.67
C PRO A 169 9.53 -18.89 1.45
N GLY A 170 9.89 -18.34 0.30
CA GLY A 170 9.10 -18.45 -0.95
C GLY A 170 7.97 -17.42 -1.08
N HIS A 171 7.70 -16.61 -0.06
CA HIS A 171 6.74 -15.50 -0.13
C HIS A 171 7.39 -14.15 -0.46
N THR A 172 8.63 -14.16 -0.97
CA THR A 172 9.31 -12.99 -1.51
C THR A 172 9.98 -13.31 -2.83
N THR A 173 10.07 -12.30 -3.69
CA THR A 173 10.74 -12.40 -4.98
C THR A 173 11.26 -11.04 -5.42
N ASN A 174 12.33 -11.08 -6.21
CA ASN A 174 12.90 -9.90 -6.86
C ASN A 174 12.60 -9.87 -8.36
N THR A 175 11.78 -10.81 -8.86
CA THR A 175 11.44 -10.90 -10.29
C THR A 175 9.95 -10.71 -10.51
N ARG A 176 9.61 -9.96 -11.56
CA ARG A 176 8.23 -9.70 -11.96
C ARG A 176 7.46 -11.00 -12.25
N GLU A 177 8.07 -11.94 -12.96
CA GLU A 177 7.43 -13.20 -13.36
C GLU A 177 6.98 -14.03 -12.16
N GLN A 178 7.87 -14.20 -11.17
CA GLN A 178 7.55 -14.93 -9.93
C GLN A 178 6.50 -14.21 -9.11
N MET A 179 6.54 -12.87 -9.07
CA MET A 179 5.55 -12.06 -8.34
C MET A 179 4.14 -12.30 -8.89
N LEU A 180 3.99 -12.33 -10.20
CA LEU A 180 2.71 -12.56 -10.85
C LEU A 180 2.21 -14.00 -10.63
N ALA A 181 3.12 -14.99 -10.67
CA ALA A 181 2.79 -16.38 -10.36
C ALA A 181 2.29 -16.54 -8.91
N MET A 182 2.90 -15.86 -7.94
CA MET A 182 2.45 -15.87 -6.55
C MET A 182 1.05 -15.26 -6.39
N VAL A 183 0.74 -14.19 -7.12
CA VAL A 183 -0.61 -13.60 -7.10
C VAL A 183 -1.63 -14.52 -7.76
N GLU A 184 -1.28 -15.18 -8.86
CA GLU A 184 -2.16 -16.17 -9.49
C GLU A 184 -2.51 -17.30 -8.52
N GLU A 185 -1.54 -17.81 -7.75
CA GLU A 185 -1.76 -18.82 -6.70
C GLU A 185 -2.72 -18.31 -5.61
N GLN A 186 -2.52 -17.07 -5.13
CA GLN A 186 -3.41 -16.45 -4.13
C GLN A 186 -4.84 -16.21 -4.62
N LEU A 187 -5.02 -16.02 -5.92
CA LEU A 187 -6.33 -15.82 -6.54
C LEU A 187 -7.05 -17.13 -6.87
N GLN A 188 -6.41 -18.30 -6.73
CA GLN A 188 -7.08 -19.58 -6.94
C GLN A 188 -8.15 -19.80 -5.86
N PRO A 189 -9.37 -20.21 -6.25
CA PRO A 189 -10.39 -20.55 -5.27
C PRO A 189 -9.89 -21.74 -4.44
N VAL A 190 -9.93 -21.59 -3.11
CA VAL A 190 -9.67 -22.70 -2.19
C VAL A 190 -10.73 -23.77 -2.44
N SER A 191 -10.32 -24.89 -3.03
CA SER A 191 -11.17 -26.04 -3.38
C SER A 191 -11.76 -26.73 -2.17
#